data_AF-A0AAV5IJJ5-F1
#
_entry.id   AF-A0AAV5IJJ5-F1
#
_cell.length_a   1.000
_cell.length_b   1.000
_cell.length_c   1.000
_cell.angle_alpha   90.00
_cell.angle_beta   90.00
_cell.angle_gamma   90.00
#
_symmetry.space_group_name_H-M   'P 1'
#
loop_
_entity.id
_entity.type
_entity.pdbx_description
1 polymer ?
#
loop_
_entity_poly.entity_id
_entity_poly.type
_entity_poly.pdbx_seq_one_letter_code
_entity_poly.pdbx_strand_id
1 'polypeptide(L)'
;MKLLMSWLPLLCRASTGTDVPVLSMSEKADLEKVLEEIIELLGQEEQEQVLSLWLHHFTSCSSSDWPNLHASYGRWCSASRKFLVLQ
;
A
#
# COMPACT_ATOMS: atom_id res chain seq x y z
N MET A 1 11.99 3.84 -4.92
CA MET A 1 10.78 3.53 -5.72
C MET A 1 10.71 2.11 -6.29
N LYS A 2 11.69 1.65 -7.11
CA LYS A 2 11.64 0.29 -7.73
C LYS A 2 11.41 -0.86 -6.74
N LEU A 3 12.00 -0.76 -5.54
CA LEU A 3 11.82 -1.77 -4.52
C LEU A 3 10.38 -1.81 -4.00
N LEU A 4 9.79 -0.68 -3.63
CA LEU A 4 8.40 -0.62 -3.15
C LEU A 4 7.40 -1.16 -4.19
N MET A 5 7.56 -0.76 -5.46
CA MET A 5 6.71 -1.22 -6.57
C MET A 5 6.84 -2.72 -6.85
N SER A 6 8.01 -3.31 -6.64
CA SER A 6 8.20 -4.77 -6.78
C SER A 6 7.67 -5.56 -5.59
N TRP A 7 7.77 -5.01 -4.39
CA TRP A 7 7.40 -5.71 -3.16
C TRP A 7 5.89 -5.62 -2.87
N LEU A 8 5.24 -4.48 -3.12
CA LEU A 8 3.79 -4.30 -2.85
C LEU A 8 2.92 -5.41 -3.46
N PRO A 9 3.07 -5.77 -4.75
CA PRO A 9 2.28 -6.84 -5.35
C PRO A 9 2.55 -8.21 -4.72
N LEU A 10 3.78 -8.46 -4.25
CA LEU A 10 4.14 -9.69 -3.55
C LEU A 10 3.46 -9.74 -2.18
N LEU A 11 3.48 -8.62 -1.46
CA LEU A 11 2.82 -8.51 -0.16
C LEU A 11 1.30 -8.71 -0.30
N CYS A 12 0.66 -8.06 -1.29
CA CYS A 12 -0.77 -8.24 -1.57
C CYS A 12 -1.18 -9.69 -1.87
N ARG A 13 -0.26 -10.55 -2.33
CA ARG A 13 -0.53 -11.98 -2.62
C ARG A 13 -0.10 -12.94 -1.51
N ALA A 14 0.62 -12.47 -0.50
CA ALA A 14 1.17 -13.30 0.57
C ALA A 14 0.15 -13.73 1.64
N SER A 15 -1.14 -13.42 1.47
CA SER A 15 -2.19 -13.61 2.48
C SER A 15 -2.64 -15.06 2.66
N THR A 16 -2.32 -16.00 1.76
CA THR A 16 -2.90 -17.37 1.82
C THR A 16 -1.96 -18.50 1.40
N GLY A 17 -0.64 -18.31 1.39
CA GLY A 17 0.32 -19.37 1.01
C GLY A 17 0.75 -20.22 2.21
N THR A 18 0.34 -21.48 2.27
CA THR A 18 0.64 -22.47 3.33
C THR A 18 2.12 -22.88 3.47
N ASP A 19 3.09 -22.26 2.78
CA ASP A 19 4.41 -22.90 2.58
C ASP A 19 5.68 -22.10 2.94
N VAL A 20 5.61 -20.92 3.55
CA VAL A 20 6.81 -20.24 4.10
C VAL A 20 6.38 -19.20 5.15
N PRO A 21 7.25 -18.79 6.10
CA PRO A 21 6.80 -18.25 7.38
C PRO A 21 5.88 -17.06 7.18
N VAL A 22 4.62 -17.28 7.52
CA VAL A 22 3.58 -16.26 7.51
C VAL A 22 3.99 -15.28 8.58
N LEU A 23 4.41 -14.07 8.17
CA LEU A 23 4.62 -12.95 9.09
C LEU A 23 3.44 -12.95 10.08
N SER A 24 3.77 -12.96 11.37
CA SER A 24 2.78 -12.83 12.42
C SER A 24 1.94 -11.57 12.19
N MET A 25 0.74 -11.55 12.76
CA MET A 25 -0.12 -10.37 12.63
C MET A 25 0.57 -9.09 13.13
N SER A 26 1.43 -9.19 14.14
CA SER A 26 2.26 -8.08 14.62
C SER A 26 3.30 -7.63 13.58
N GLU A 27 4.04 -8.56 12.97
CA GLU A 27 5.03 -8.22 11.95
C GLU A 27 4.38 -7.61 10.70
N LYS A 28 3.18 -8.11 10.33
CA LYS A 28 2.36 -7.53 9.27
C LYS A 28 1.97 -6.08 9.57
N ALA A 29 1.51 -5.81 10.78
CA ALA A 29 1.12 -4.46 11.21
C ALA A 29 2.33 -3.52 11.31
N ASP A 30 3.48 -3.99 11.78
CA ASP A 30 4.69 -3.19 11.84
C ASP A 30 5.23 -2.87 10.44
N LEU A 31 5.13 -3.82 9.50
CA LEU A 31 5.48 -3.57 8.11
C LEU A 31 4.51 -2.58 7.45
N GLU A 32 3.21 -2.65 7.74
CA GLU A 32 2.23 -1.65 7.27
C GLU A 32 2.61 -0.25 7.75
N LYS A 33 2.95 -0.05 9.02
CA LYS A 33 3.39 1.26 9.54
C LYS A 33 4.62 1.79 8.79
N VAL A 34 5.63 0.94 8.57
CA VAL A 34 6.84 1.33 7.82
C VAL A 34 6.49 1.69 6.38
N LEU A 35 5.56 0.96 5.73
CA LEU A 35 5.09 1.29 4.39
C LEU A 35 4.36 2.63 4.37
N GLU A 36 3.51 2.93 5.37
CA GLU A 36 2.84 4.22 5.49
C GLU A 36 3.85 5.37 5.64
N GLU A 37 4.82 5.23 6.55
CA GLU A 37 5.88 6.23 6.75
C GLU A 37 6.69 6.46 5.46
N ILE A 38 7.06 5.40 4.74
CA ILE A 38 7.76 5.53 3.46
C ILE A 38 6.89 6.27 2.44
N ILE A 39 5.61 5.93 2.32
CA ILE A 39 4.69 6.57 1.37
C ILE A 39 4.53 8.06 1.68
N GLU A 40 4.44 8.44 2.96
CA GLU A 40 4.34 9.84 3.37
C GLU A 40 5.56 10.68 2.98
N LEU A 41 6.74 10.06 2.89
CA LEU A 41 7.97 10.72 2.48
C LEU A 41 8.13 10.84 0.95
N LEU A 42 7.27 10.19 0.17
CA LEU A 42 7.31 10.24 -1.30
C LEU A 42 6.72 11.54 -1.87
N GLY A 43 7.13 11.91 -3.09
CA GLY A 43 6.47 12.97 -3.86
C GLY A 43 5.05 12.60 -4.26
N GLN A 44 4.20 13.58 -4.61
CA GLN A 44 2.78 13.35 -4.94
C GLN A 44 2.57 12.35 -6.09
N GLU A 45 3.35 12.46 -7.16
CA GLU A 45 3.29 11.55 -8.31
C GLU A 45 3.71 10.12 -7.93
N GLU A 46 4.72 10.00 -7.07
CA GLU A 46 5.22 8.72 -6.58
C GLU A 46 4.20 8.06 -5.63
N GLN A 47 3.55 8.84 -4.77
CA GLN A 47 2.44 8.39 -3.92
C GLN A 47 1.30 7.85 -4.79
N GLU A 48 0.90 8.57 -5.83
CA GLU A 48 -0.15 8.14 -6.76
C GLU A 48 0.19 6.79 -7.42
N GLN A 49 1.42 6.63 -7.92
CA GLN A 49 1.86 5.39 -8.55
C GLN A 49 1.80 4.20 -7.59
N VAL A 50 2.32 4.37 -6.36
CA VAL A 50 2.37 3.31 -5.34
C VAL A 50 0.97 2.95 -4.86
N LEU A 51 0.14 3.95 -4.55
CA LEU A 51 -1.20 3.75 -4.01
C LEU A 51 -2.16 3.19 -5.06
N SER A 52 -2.01 3.56 -6.33
CA SER A 52 -2.77 2.97 -7.43
C SER A 52 -2.39 1.50 -7.65
N LEU A 53 -1.09 1.18 -7.59
CA LEU A 53 -0.60 -0.19 -7.68
C LEU A 53 -1.12 -1.04 -6.51
N TRP A 54 -1.06 -0.51 -5.29
CA TRP A 54 -1.61 -1.14 -4.11
C TRP A 54 -3.09 -1.45 -4.31
N LEU A 55 -3.91 -0.45 -4.66
CA LEU A 55 -5.35 -0.60 -4.80
C LEU A 55 -5.70 -1.69 -5.84
N HIS A 56 -4.99 -1.72 -6.97
CA HIS A 56 -5.17 -2.73 -8.00
C HIS A 56 -4.91 -4.15 -7.46
N HIS A 57 -3.82 -4.35 -6.73
CA HIS A 57 -3.47 -5.67 -6.20
C HIS A 57 -4.26 -6.07 -4.96
N PHE A 58 -4.64 -5.11 -4.12
CA PHE A 58 -5.46 -5.33 -2.93
C PHE A 58 -6.89 -5.76 -3.31
N THR A 59 -7.50 -5.08 -4.29
CA THR A 59 -8.88 -5.39 -4.72
C THR A 59 -8.99 -6.63 -5.61
N SER A 60 -7.91 -7.03 -6.29
CA SER A 60 -7.91 -8.20 -7.17
C SER A 60 -7.85 -9.54 -6.44
N CYS A 61 -7.51 -9.54 -5.14
CA CYS A 61 -7.46 -10.75 -4.34
C CYS A 61 -8.55 -10.69 -3.25
N SER A 62 -9.68 -11.36 -3.48
CA SER A 62 -10.84 -11.33 -2.57
C SER A 62 -10.58 -11.91 -1.18
N SER A 63 -9.45 -12.61 -0.99
CA SER A 63 -9.01 -13.19 0.29
C SER A 63 -7.88 -12.42 0.95
N SER A 64 -7.41 -11.31 0.35
CA SER A 64 -6.25 -10.58 0.85
C SER A 64 -6.64 -9.27 1.51
N ASP A 65 -6.54 -9.24 2.83
CA ASP A 65 -6.73 -8.02 3.63
C ASP A 65 -5.38 -7.34 3.96
N TRP A 66 -4.29 -7.71 3.27
CA TRP A 66 -2.94 -7.26 3.59
C TRP A 66 -2.11 -6.92 2.35
N PRO A 67 -1.27 -5.86 2.38
CA PRO A 67 -1.18 -4.83 3.42
C PRO A 67 -2.34 -3.83 3.34
N ASN A 68 -2.88 -3.41 4.48
CA ASN A 68 -3.94 -2.40 4.55
C ASN A 68 -3.36 -0.98 4.53
N LEU A 69 -3.30 -0.36 3.35
CA LEU A 69 -2.82 1.03 3.17
C LEU A 69 -3.98 2.02 2.96
N HIS A 70 -5.19 1.66 3.41
CA HIS A 70 -6.39 2.48 3.19
C HIS A 70 -6.26 3.89 3.79
N ALA A 71 -5.61 4.01 4.95
CA ALA A 71 -5.38 5.30 5.60
C ALA A 71 -4.50 6.22 4.73
N SER A 72 -3.38 5.70 4.22
CA SER A 72 -2.49 6.42 3.28
C SER A 72 -3.20 6.80 1.99
N TYR A 73 -4.00 5.89 1.42
CA TYR A 73 -4.83 6.18 0.25
C TYR A 73 -5.82 7.33 0.51
N GLY A 74 -6.50 7.31 1.65
CA GLY A 74 -7.43 8.37 2.06
C GLY A 74 -6.74 9.73 2.26
N ARG A 75 -5.53 9.74 2.86
CA ARG A 75 -4.71 10.95 3.02
C ARG A 75 -4.30 11.53 1.66
N TRP A 76 -3.78 10.71 0.76
CA TRP A 76 -3.42 11.11 -0.60
C TRP A 76 -4.63 11.66 -1.36
N CYS A 77 -5.75 10.92 -1.43
CA CYS A 77 -6.98 11.40 -2.08
C CYS A 77 -7.45 12.77 -1.54
N SER A 78 -7.35 12.98 -0.23
CA SER A 78 -7.72 14.25 0.40
C SER A 78 -6.76 15.38 0.03
N ALA A 79 -5.48 15.10 -0.12
CA ALA A 79 -4.48 16.06 -0.58
C ALA A 79 -4.66 16.37 -2.07
N SER A 80 -4.78 15.35 -2.94
CA SER A 80 -4.95 15.49 -4.39
C SER A 80 -6.22 16.26 -4.75
N ARG A 81 -7.33 16.04 -4.03
CA ARG A 81 -8.57 16.82 -4.22
C ARG A 81 -8.39 18.31 -4.02
N LYS A 82 -7.53 18.75 -3.10
CA LYS A 82 -7.25 20.18 -2.89
C LYS A 82 -6.58 20.80 -4.12
N PHE A 83 -5.73 20.04 -4.82
CA PHE A 83 -5.09 20.51 -6.04
C PHE A 83 -6.08 20.62 -7.22
N LEU A 84 -7.04 19.71 -7.32
CA LEU A 84 -8.08 19.77 -8.36
C LEU A 84 -9.06 20.92 -8.18
N VAL A 85 -9.33 21.34 -6.93
CA VAL A 85 -10.22 22.48 -6.62
C VAL A 85 -9.52 23.82 -6.85
N LEU A 86 -8.18 23.84 -6.92
CA LEU A 86 -7.35 25.04 -7.12
C LEU A 86 -6.92 25.24 -8.59
N GLN A 87 -7.38 24.38 -9.52
CA GLN A 87 -7.23 24.52 -10.98
C GLN A 87 -8.51 25.03 -11.61
#